data_AF-J1JZ50-F1
#
_entry.id   AF-J1JZ50-F1
#
_cell.length_a   1.000
_cell.length_b   1.000
_cell.length_c   1.000
_cell.angle_alpha   90.00
_cell.angle_beta   90.00
_cell.angle_gamma   90.00
#
_symmetry.space_group_name_H-M   'P 1'
#
loop_
_entity.id
_entity.type
_entity.pdbx_description
1 polymer ?
#
loop_
_entity_poly.entity_id
_entity_poly.type
_entity_poly.pdbx_seq_one_letter_code
_entity_poly.pdbx_strand_id
1 'polypeptide(L)'
;MSTITVSKKYELTNETRLFANRILYRIKALRNFSDVKAGQLGGFIENEKNLSHDGNCWVYGDALVLNPGHVSQDAKVFNNSVIAGYVYGKACVFGKAIIFDHAHVYGNARIYDHARVINHLHVCENANLHGMIMILEKTSDDIKTRAYVEQLSHNEIRIIWLRNKAFLNI
;
A
#
# COMPACT_ATOMS: atom_id res chain seq x y z
N MET A 1 -1.02 4.69 -36.71
CA MET A 1 -1.20 4.44 -35.25
C MET A 1 -0.23 5.35 -34.52
N SER A 2 -0.73 6.44 -33.93
CA SER A 2 0.08 7.25 -33.02
C SER A 2 0.27 6.44 -31.75
N THR A 3 1.50 6.01 -31.49
CA THR A 3 1.87 5.53 -30.17
C THR A 3 1.73 6.72 -29.23
N ILE A 4 0.66 6.74 -28.43
CA ILE A 4 0.54 7.68 -27.33
C ILE A 4 1.64 7.27 -26.34
N THR A 5 2.79 7.92 -26.43
CA THR A 5 3.80 7.87 -25.38
C THR A 5 3.20 8.52 -24.15
N VAL A 6 2.66 7.69 -23.24
CA VAL A 6 2.20 8.16 -21.94
C VAL A 6 3.42 8.74 -21.22
N SER A 7 3.46 10.07 -21.11
CA SER A 7 4.52 10.77 -20.41
C SER A 7 4.65 10.23 -18.97
N LYS A 8 5.89 9.98 -18.54
CA LYS A 8 6.19 9.51 -17.19
C LYS A 8 5.59 10.45 -16.15
N LYS A 9 4.99 9.86 -15.10
CA LYS A 9 4.40 10.63 -14.00
C LYS A 9 5.45 11.23 -13.06
N TYR A 10 6.56 10.52 -12.86
CA TYR A 10 7.61 10.90 -11.91
C TYR A 10 8.96 10.29 -12.34
N GLU A 11 10.03 10.74 -11.69
CA GLU A 11 11.37 10.15 -11.76
C GLU A 11 11.91 9.83 -10.36
N LEU A 12 12.91 8.95 -10.30
CA LEU A 12 13.73 8.74 -9.10
C LEU A 12 14.84 9.77 -9.08
N THR A 13 15.07 10.41 -7.94
CA THR A 13 16.17 11.37 -7.76
C THR A 13 17.41 10.71 -7.15
N ASN A 14 18.50 11.47 -7.03
CA ASN A 14 19.73 11.02 -6.36
C ASN A 14 19.65 11.10 -4.82
N GLU A 15 18.59 11.67 -4.25
CA GLU A 15 18.37 11.64 -2.79
C GLU A 15 17.94 10.23 -2.40
N THR A 16 18.75 9.58 -1.56
CA THR A 16 18.53 8.20 -1.15
C THR A 16 18.33 8.07 0.35
N ARG A 17 17.67 6.97 0.75
CA ARG A 17 17.49 6.57 2.14
C ARG A 17 17.72 5.08 2.27
N LEU A 18 18.56 4.68 3.24
CA LEU A 18 18.77 3.28 3.60
C LEU A 18 17.68 2.85 4.60
N PHE A 19 16.94 1.81 4.26
CA PHE A 19 15.94 1.21 5.15
C PHE A 19 15.90 -0.30 4.94
N ALA A 20 15.92 -1.08 6.03
CA ALA A 20 15.92 -2.55 5.97
C ALA A 20 16.97 -3.13 4.99
N ASN A 21 18.18 -2.58 4.99
CA ASN A 21 19.28 -2.93 4.08
C ASN A 21 18.95 -2.75 2.58
N ARG A 22 18.00 -1.88 2.24
CA ARG A 22 17.61 -1.51 0.88
C ARG A 22 17.78 -0.02 0.69
N ILE A 23 18.21 0.37 -0.51
CA ILE A 23 18.32 1.77 -0.92
C ILE A 23 16.99 2.15 -1.57
N LEU A 24 16.36 3.20 -1.06
CA LEU A 24 15.18 3.81 -1.67
C LEU A 24 15.54 5.21 -2.18
N TYR A 25 14.84 5.64 -3.23
CA TYR A 25 15.08 6.89 -3.92
C TYR A 25 13.88 7.81 -3.77
N ARG A 26 14.13 9.08 -3.45
CA ARG A 26 13.09 10.11 -3.38
C ARG A 26 12.48 10.26 -4.78
N ILE A 27 11.14 10.31 -4.86
CA ILE A 27 10.45 10.55 -6.13
C ILE A 27 10.22 12.04 -6.37
N LYS A 28 10.25 12.45 -7.64
CA LYS A 28 9.89 13.80 -8.08
C LYS A 28 8.86 13.75 -9.20
N ALA A 29 7.76 14.49 -9.06
CA ALA A 29 6.73 14.56 -10.09
C ALA A 29 7.24 15.26 -11.36
N LEU A 30 6.91 14.71 -12.53
CA LEU A 30 7.29 15.26 -13.84
C LEU A 30 6.16 16.05 -14.51
N ARG A 31 4.93 15.92 -14.02
CA ARG A 31 3.74 16.60 -14.53
C ARG A 31 2.75 16.87 -13.40
N ASN A 32 1.78 17.74 -13.66
CA ASN A 32 0.66 17.99 -12.75
C ASN A 32 -0.36 16.85 -12.82
N PHE A 33 -0.86 16.40 -11.68
CA PHE A 33 -1.99 15.46 -11.57
C PHE A 33 -2.60 15.55 -10.16
N SER A 34 -3.93 15.46 -10.05
CA SER A 34 -4.63 15.66 -8.77
C SER A 34 -4.13 16.94 -8.06
N ASP A 35 -3.61 16.79 -6.85
CA ASP A 35 -3.04 17.79 -5.96
C ASP A 35 -1.51 17.94 -6.10
N VAL A 36 -0.86 17.11 -6.92
CA VAL A 36 0.59 17.10 -7.12
C VAL A 36 0.99 17.98 -8.30
N LYS A 37 2.00 18.84 -8.11
CA LYS A 37 2.55 19.71 -9.16
C LYS A 37 3.86 19.16 -9.72
N ALA A 38 4.16 19.48 -10.98
CA ALA A 38 5.44 19.16 -11.58
C ALA A 38 6.60 19.75 -10.75
N GLY A 39 7.65 18.97 -10.55
CA GLY A 39 8.79 19.30 -9.68
C GLY A 39 8.58 19.01 -8.19
N GLN A 40 7.35 18.69 -7.74
CA GLN A 40 7.08 18.37 -6.35
C GLN A 40 7.74 17.05 -5.94
N LEU A 41 8.44 17.07 -4.80
CA LEU A 41 9.00 15.87 -4.18
C LEU A 41 7.93 15.07 -3.44
N GLY A 42 8.08 13.75 -3.46
CA GLY A 42 7.24 12.80 -2.72
C GLY A 42 8.03 12.02 -1.66
N GLY A 43 7.56 10.81 -1.35
CA GLY A 43 8.28 9.87 -0.49
C GLY A 43 9.39 9.14 -1.23
N PHE A 44 9.80 7.99 -0.68
CA PHE A 44 10.86 7.17 -1.22
C PHE A 44 10.34 5.84 -1.72
N ILE A 45 10.83 5.40 -2.87
CA ILE A 45 10.54 4.07 -3.40
C ILE A 45 11.81 3.32 -3.76
N GLU A 46 11.81 1.99 -3.66
CA GLU A 46 12.98 1.16 -3.99
C GLU A 46 13.26 1.16 -5.51
N ASN A 47 12.22 1.07 -6.34
CA ASN A 47 12.32 1.12 -7.80
C ASN A 47 10.98 1.54 -8.45
N GLU A 48 10.99 1.79 -9.77
CA GLU A 48 9.79 2.25 -10.51
C GLU A 48 8.59 1.29 -10.44
N LYS A 49 8.79 0.00 -10.14
CA LYS A 49 7.66 -0.94 -9.97
C LYS A 49 6.87 -0.68 -8.70
N ASN A 50 7.35 0.11 -7.73
CA ASN A 50 6.65 0.33 -6.47
C ASN A 50 5.53 1.37 -6.56
N LEU A 51 5.51 2.22 -7.58
CA LEU A 51 4.49 3.25 -7.75
C LEU A 51 4.06 3.35 -9.21
N SER A 52 2.78 3.14 -9.50
CA SER A 52 2.28 3.18 -10.87
C SER A 52 2.44 4.57 -11.50
N HIS A 53 2.73 4.63 -12.80
CA HIS A 53 2.66 5.87 -13.59
C HIS A 53 1.23 6.25 -13.98
N ASP A 54 0.28 5.33 -13.85
CA ASP A 54 -1.15 5.55 -14.12
C ASP A 54 -1.90 6.00 -12.87
N GLY A 55 -3.09 6.58 -13.07
CA GLY A 55 -3.96 7.10 -12.01
C GLY A 55 -3.33 8.22 -11.18
N ASN A 56 -4.00 8.61 -10.10
CA ASN A 56 -3.57 9.69 -9.21
C ASN A 56 -2.79 9.23 -7.98
N CYS A 57 -2.36 7.96 -7.94
CA CYS A 57 -1.64 7.44 -6.80
C CYS A 57 -0.32 8.17 -6.56
N TRP A 58 0.01 8.38 -5.30
CA TRP A 58 1.20 9.11 -4.91
C TRP A 58 1.68 8.76 -3.50
N VAL A 59 3.00 8.83 -3.32
CA VAL A 59 3.67 8.69 -2.04
C VAL A 59 4.13 10.08 -1.61
N TYR A 60 3.58 10.58 -0.50
CA TYR A 60 3.84 11.91 0.05
C TYR A 60 4.80 11.85 1.23
N GLY A 61 5.46 12.98 1.52
CA GLY A 61 6.28 13.16 2.72
C GLY A 61 7.47 12.21 2.73
N ASP A 62 7.66 11.46 3.82
CA ASP A 62 8.78 10.54 4.01
C ASP A 62 8.36 9.07 4.01
N ALA A 63 7.19 8.77 3.43
CA ALA A 63 6.68 7.42 3.35
C ALA A 63 7.57 6.56 2.45
N LEU A 64 7.67 5.28 2.80
CA LEU A 64 8.58 4.32 2.17
C LEU A 64 7.77 3.23 1.48
N VAL A 65 8.06 2.98 0.21
CA VAL A 65 7.51 1.82 -0.53
C VAL A 65 8.65 0.98 -1.06
N LEU A 66 8.70 -0.28 -0.63
CA LEU A 66 9.76 -1.22 -0.96
C LEU A 66 9.16 -2.54 -1.42
N ASN A 67 9.92 -3.32 -2.19
CA ASN A 67 9.46 -4.60 -2.71
C ASN A 67 9.05 -5.56 -1.58
N PRO A 68 7.96 -6.34 -1.74
CA PRO A 68 7.12 -6.48 -2.94
C PRO A 68 6.02 -5.40 -3.08
N GLY A 69 6.06 -4.33 -2.31
CA GLY A 69 5.01 -3.32 -2.25
C GLY A 69 4.76 -2.58 -3.55
N HIS A 70 3.50 -2.25 -3.80
CA HIS A 70 3.07 -1.56 -5.02
C HIS A 70 1.88 -0.65 -4.72
N VAL A 71 1.99 0.62 -5.10
CA VAL A 71 0.95 1.64 -4.95
C VAL A 71 0.40 2.03 -6.33
N SER A 72 -0.92 1.94 -6.53
CA SER A 72 -1.54 2.21 -7.83
C SER A 72 -2.94 2.83 -7.75
N GLN A 73 -3.54 3.12 -8.91
CA GLN A 73 -4.87 3.76 -9.04
C GLN A 73 -4.88 5.16 -8.40
N ASP A 74 -5.75 5.43 -7.41
CA ASP A 74 -5.86 6.72 -6.73
C ASP A 74 -5.37 6.66 -5.26
N ALA A 75 -4.65 5.61 -4.89
CA ALA A 75 -4.18 5.40 -3.53
C ALA A 75 -3.17 6.46 -3.09
N LYS A 76 -3.30 6.93 -1.85
CA LYS A 76 -2.41 7.94 -1.29
C LYS A 76 -1.71 7.42 -0.04
N VAL A 77 -0.38 7.55 -0.01
CA VAL A 77 0.46 7.10 1.10
C VAL A 77 1.22 8.29 1.68
N PHE A 78 1.23 8.48 3.00
CA PHE A 78 1.72 9.70 3.64
C PHE A 78 2.60 9.45 4.87
N ASN A 79 3.27 10.52 5.33
CA ASN A 79 3.97 10.61 6.60
C ASN A 79 5.13 9.60 6.72
N ASN A 80 5.13 8.76 7.76
CA ASN A 80 6.17 7.79 8.07
C ASN A 80 5.71 6.34 7.85
N SER A 81 4.71 6.14 6.99
CA SER A 81 4.20 4.79 6.70
C SER A 81 5.21 3.97 5.90
N VAL A 82 5.22 2.66 6.12
CA VAL A 82 6.11 1.71 5.45
C VAL A 82 5.27 0.67 4.70
N ILE A 83 5.45 0.59 3.39
CA ILE A 83 4.65 -0.25 2.49
C ILE A 83 5.55 -1.28 1.81
N ALA A 84 5.37 -2.54 2.17
CA ALA A 84 5.86 -3.71 1.44
C ALA A 84 4.70 -4.67 1.09
N GLY A 85 3.51 -4.10 0.85
CA GLY A 85 2.32 -4.78 0.35
C GLY A 85 1.62 -3.95 -0.74
N TYR A 86 0.44 -4.37 -1.17
CA TYR A 86 -0.29 -3.77 -2.29
C TYR A 86 -1.30 -2.73 -1.77
N VAL A 87 -1.23 -1.50 -2.28
CA VAL A 87 -2.17 -0.42 -1.93
C VAL A 87 -2.76 0.18 -3.21
N TYR A 88 -4.08 0.12 -3.37
CA TYR A 88 -4.76 0.56 -4.60
C TYR A 88 -6.19 1.06 -4.32
N GLY A 89 -6.99 1.34 -5.34
CA GLY A 89 -8.28 2.01 -5.19
C GLY A 89 -8.11 3.48 -4.79
N LYS A 90 -8.92 3.94 -3.84
CA LYS A 90 -8.85 5.25 -3.19
C LYS A 90 -8.30 5.14 -1.75
N ALA A 91 -7.57 4.06 -1.46
CA ALA A 91 -7.07 3.79 -0.12
C ALA A 91 -6.09 4.88 0.35
N CYS A 92 -6.14 5.19 1.64
CA CYS A 92 -5.23 6.14 2.28
C CYS A 92 -4.45 5.45 3.39
N VAL A 93 -3.12 5.50 3.32
CA VAL A 93 -2.24 4.96 4.38
C VAL A 93 -1.38 6.09 4.92
N PHE A 94 -1.42 6.35 6.23
CA PHE A 94 -0.73 7.49 6.83
C PHE A 94 -0.28 7.22 8.27
N GLY A 95 0.33 8.22 8.92
CA GLY A 95 0.89 8.05 10.27
C GLY A 95 2.19 7.24 10.26
N LYS A 96 2.25 6.19 11.09
CA LYS A 96 3.34 5.19 11.17
C LYS A 96 2.84 3.79 10.79
N ALA A 97 1.79 3.71 9.98
CA ALA A 97 1.19 2.45 9.56
C ALA A 97 2.19 1.60 8.76
N ILE A 98 2.11 0.28 8.93
CA ILE A 98 2.97 -0.68 8.22
C ILE A 98 2.08 -1.68 7.48
N ILE A 99 2.25 -1.76 6.17
CA ILE A 99 1.61 -2.75 5.30
C ILE A 99 2.70 -3.69 4.81
N PHE A 100 2.60 -4.99 5.08
CA PHE A 100 3.68 -5.94 4.84
C PHE A 100 3.15 -7.31 4.40
N ASP A 101 4.04 -8.19 3.95
CA ASP A 101 3.79 -9.60 3.62
C ASP A 101 2.53 -9.84 2.78
N HIS A 102 2.55 -9.34 1.55
CA HIS A 102 1.50 -9.56 0.55
C HIS A 102 0.10 -9.08 0.97
N ALA A 103 -0.01 -8.23 1.99
CA ALA A 103 -1.27 -7.58 2.34
C ALA A 103 -1.79 -6.70 1.20
N HIS A 104 -3.11 -6.63 1.05
CA HIS A 104 -3.83 -5.82 0.08
C HIS A 104 -4.70 -4.80 0.81
N VAL A 105 -4.48 -3.51 0.56
CA VAL A 105 -5.31 -2.41 1.06
C VAL A 105 -5.93 -1.68 -0.12
N TYR A 106 -7.26 -1.65 -0.21
CA TYR A 106 -7.96 -1.12 -1.38
C TYR A 106 -9.35 -0.55 -1.06
N GLY A 107 -10.12 -0.17 -2.10
CA GLY A 107 -11.39 0.53 -1.90
C GLY A 107 -11.17 1.94 -1.37
N ASN A 108 -11.93 2.37 -0.36
CA ASN A 108 -11.76 3.65 0.34
C ASN A 108 -11.09 3.45 1.72
N ALA A 109 -10.39 2.34 1.95
CA ALA A 109 -9.84 1.98 3.25
C ALA A 109 -8.83 3.02 3.76
N ARG A 110 -8.83 3.26 5.07
CA ARG A 110 -7.93 4.19 5.75
C ARG A 110 -7.15 3.47 6.83
N ILE A 111 -5.84 3.44 6.70
CA ILE A 111 -4.92 2.79 7.64
C ILE A 111 -4.00 3.85 8.23
N TYR A 112 -3.99 4.01 9.55
CA TYR A 112 -3.25 5.10 10.18
C TYR A 112 -2.74 4.80 11.58
N ASP A 113 -2.12 5.81 12.21
CA ASP A 113 -1.40 5.72 13.48
C ASP A 113 -0.33 4.61 13.48
N HIS A 114 -0.46 3.60 14.34
CA HIS A 114 0.51 2.52 14.51
C HIS A 114 -0.01 1.18 13.95
N ALA A 115 -1.00 1.21 13.05
CA ALA A 115 -1.64 0.01 12.52
C ALA A 115 -0.67 -0.86 11.70
N ARG A 116 -0.80 -2.18 11.84
CA ARG A 116 0.03 -3.17 11.13
C ARG A 116 -0.86 -4.16 10.38
N VAL A 117 -0.79 -4.14 9.06
CA VAL A 117 -1.52 -5.05 8.17
C VAL A 117 -0.51 -6.00 7.52
N ILE A 118 -0.63 -7.29 7.79
CA ILE A 118 0.34 -8.32 7.40
C ILE A 118 -0.35 -9.61 6.89
N ASN A 119 0.41 -10.60 6.45
CA ASN A 119 -0.04 -11.98 6.17
C ASN A 119 -1.19 -12.10 5.16
N HIS A 120 -1.02 -11.57 3.94
CA HIS A 120 -2.01 -11.70 2.85
C HIS A 120 -3.41 -11.14 3.21
N LEU A 121 -3.50 -10.28 4.21
CA LEU A 121 -4.78 -9.69 4.63
C LEU A 121 -5.32 -8.75 3.57
N HIS A 122 -6.62 -8.85 3.30
CA HIS A 122 -7.35 -7.92 2.45
C HIS A 122 -8.13 -6.92 3.32
N VAL A 123 -7.83 -5.64 3.17
CA VAL A 123 -8.55 -4.54 3.82
C VAL A 123 -9.18 -3.69 2.74
N CYS A 124 -10.51 -3.52 2.78
CA CYS A 124 -11.23 -2.91 1.68
C CYS A 124 -12.41 -2.02 2.10
N GLU A 125 -13.14 -1.52 1.10
CA GLU A 125 -14.33 -0.70 1.28
C GLU A 125 -14.06 0.53 2.15
N ASN A 126 -14.85 0.76 3.20
CA ASN A 126 -14.70 1.93 4.07
C ASN A 126 -13.99 1.57 5.40
N ALA A 127 -13.15 0.52 5.41
CA ALA A 127 -12.42 0.08 6.60
C ALA A 127 -11.55 1.20 7.20
N ASN A 128 -11.64 1.45 8.52
CA ASN A 128 -10.81 2.43 9.22
C ASN A 128 -9.99 1.74 10.31
N LEU A 129 -8.72 1.43 10.02
CA LEU A 129 -7.82 0.76 10.97
C LEU A 129 -6.83 1.75 11.57
N HIS A 130 -6.82 1.83 12.90
CA HIS A 130 -5.92 2.69 13.67
C HIS A 130 -5.50 2.04 14.98
N GLY A 131 -4.49 2.61 15.65
CA GLY A 131 -3.92 2.04 16.87
C GLY A 131 -3.10 0.76 16.63
N MET A 132 -2.88 -0.03 17.69
CA MET A 132 -2.09 -1.27 17.58
C MET A 132 -2.99 -2.45 17.17
N ILE A 133 -3.45 -2.44 15.93
CA ILE A 133 -4.15 -3.59 15.34
C ILE A 133 -3.09 -4.45 14.66
N MET A 134 -2.89 -5.65 15.22
CA MET A 134 -2.07 -6.71 14.64
C MET A 134 -2.98 -7.89 14.34
N ILE A 135 -3.32 -8.07 13.07
CA ILE A 135 -4.04 -9.27 12.64
C ILE A 135 -2.98 -10.28 12.23
N LEU A 136 -2.59 -11.11 13.20
CA LEU A 136 -1.62 -12.19 13.03
C LEU A 136 -2.40 -13.49 12.90
N GLU A 137 -2.35 -14.13 11.74
CA GLU A 137 -2.77 -15.51 11.64
C GLU A 137 -1.60 -16.41 12.07
N LYS A 138 -1.82 -17.23 13.09
CA LYS A 138 -0.93 -18.34 13.44
C LYS A 138 -1.51 -19.60 12.83
N THR A 139 -1.21 -19.90 11.59
CA THR A 139 -1.50 -21.22 11.02
C THR A 139 -0.27 -22.11 11.15
N SER A 140 -0.46 -23.25 11.82
CA SER A 140 0.48 -24.38 11.86
C SER A 140 0.53 -25.15 10.54
N ASP A 141 -0.38 -24.86 9.61
CA ASP A 141 -0.62 -25.66 8.42
C ASP A 141 -0.72 -24.77 7.18
N ASP A 142 -0.19 -25.28 6.08
CA ASP A 142 0.06 -24.69 4.76
C ASP A 142 -1.22 -24.25 3.99
N ILE A 143 -2.27 -23.85 4.71
CA ILE A 143 -3.53 -23.36 4.16
C ILE A 143 -3.39 -21.85 3.96
N LYS A 144 -3.42 -21.40 2.69
CA LYS A 144 -3.59 -19.99 2.34
C LYS A 144 -4.96 -19.50 2.83
N THR A 145 -5.03 -19.04 4.06
CA THR A 145 -6.18 -18.30 4.55
C THR A 145 -6.08 -16.85 4.08
N ARG A 146 -7.21 -16.28 3.69
CA ARG A 146 -7.35 -14.83 3.47
C ARG A 146 -8.32 -14.31 4.51
N ALA A 147 -7.98 -13.23 5.19
CA ALA A 147 -8.94 -12.50 6.00
C ALA A 147 -9.32 -11.18 5.32
N TYR A 148 -10.61 -10.84 5.42
CA TYR A 148 -11.17 -9.58 4.96
C TYR A 148 -11.57 -8.76 6.17
N VAL A 149 -11.18 -7.48 6.18
CA VAL A 149 -11.59 -6.54 7.22
C VAL A 149 -12.53 -5.50 6.63
N GLU A 150 -13.74 -5.43 7.18
CA GLU A 150 -14.74 -4.40 6.90
C GLU A 150 -15.07 -3.63 8.19
N GLN A 151 -15.34 -2.32 8.07
CA GLN A 151 -15.86 -1.51 9.18
C GLN A 151 -17.39 -1.54 9.14
N LEU A 152 -18.01 -1.97 10.24
CA LEU A 152 -19.48 -1.97 10.38
C LEU A 152 -19.98 -0.68 11.04
N SER A 153 -19.27 -0.17 12.05
CA SER A 153 -19.58 1.08 12.77
C SER A 153 -18.30 1.69 13.35
N HIS A 154 -18.33 2.88 13.96
CA HIS A 154 -17.11 3.52 14.50
C HIS A 154 -16.27 2.63 15.44
N ASN A 155 -16.92 1.71 16.18
CA ASN A 155 -16.26 0.84 17.16
C ASN A 155 -16.30 -0.65 16.78
N GLU A 156 -16.86 -1.00 15.63
CA GLU A 156 -17.05 -2.39 15.23
C GLU A 156 -16.40 -2.66 13.88
N ILE A 157 -15.45 -3.59 13.88
CA ILE A 157 -14.88 -4.19 12.68
C ILE A 157 -15.32 -5.64 12.61
N ARG A 158 -15.55 -6.11 11.40
CA ARG A 158 -15.76 -7.53 11.14
C ARG A 158 -14.56 -8.09 10.42
N ILE A 159 -14.06 -9.20 10.93
CA ILE A 159 -13.01 -9.99 10.29
C ILE A 159 -13.65 -11.25 9.74
N ILE A 160 -13.63 -11.40 8.41
CA ILE A 160 -14.15 -12.58 7.72
C ILE A 160 -12.96 -13.43 7.30
N TRP A 161 -12.85 -14.63 7.89
CA TRP A 161 -11.80 -15.59 7.56
C TRP A 161 -12.27 -16.53 6.44
N LEU A 162 -11.58 -16.52 5.31
CA LEU A 162 -11.78 -17.46 4.21
C LEU A 162 -10.68 -18.52 4.26
N ARG A 163 -11.06 -19.76 4.60
CA ARG A 163 -10.17 -20.92 4.51
C ARG A 163 -10.29 -21.52 3.11
N ASN A 164 -9.17 -21.61 2.39
CA ASN A 164 -9.16 -22.24 1.08
C ASN A 164 -9.03 -23.77 1.26
N LYS A 165 -10.13 -24.52 1.08
CA LYS A 165 -10.09 -25.98 0.98
C LYS A 165 -9.69 -26.37 -0.46
N ALA A 166 -8.41 -26.52 -0.73
CA ALA A 166 -7.90 -27.23 -1.90
C ALA A 166 -6.62 -27.96 -1.45
N PHE A 167 -6.48 -29.28 -1.36
CA PHE A 167 -7.09 -30.41 -2.07
C PHE A 167 -7.38 -31.56 -1.08
N LEU A 168 -8.58 -32.14 -1.14
CA LEU A 168 -8.86 -33.51 -0.68
C LEU A 168 -9.81 -34.12 -1.73
N ASN A 169 -9.26 -34.37 -2.92
CA ASN A 169 -9.82 -35.38 -3.82
C ASN A 169 -9.04 -36.66 -3.50
N ILE A 170 -9.62 -37.51 -2.65
CA ILE A 170 -9.32 -38.95 -2.55
C ILE A 170 -10.47 -39.65 -3.25
#